data_AF-A0AA97E218-F1
#
_entry.id   AF-A0AA97E218-F1
#
_cell.length_a   1.000
_cell.length_b   1.000
_cell.length_c   1.000
_cell.angle_alpha   90.00
_cell.angle_beta   90.00
_cell.angle_gamma   90.00
#
_symmetry.space_group_name_H-M   'P 1'
#
loop_
_entity.id
_entity.type
_entity.pdbx_description
1 polymer ?
#
loop_
_entity_poly.entity_id
_entity_poly.type
_entity_poly.pdbx_seq_one_letter_code
_entity_poly.pdbx_strand_id
1 'polypeptide(L)' 'MIQLDLNTNDAEALLRHANSFEPATGDAREDSRLSDALRDLAEAIEQSLGGG' A
#
# COMPACT_ATOMS: atom_id res chain seq x y z
N MET A 1 8.25 4.70 -17.92
CA MET A 1 8.19 3.84 -16.73
C MET A 1 8.65 4.72 -15.58
N ILE A 2 7.77 5.05 -14.63
CA ILE A 2 8.17 5.85 -13.46
C ILE A 2 8.82 4.86 -12.50
N GLN A 3 10.12 4.98 -12.31
CA GLN A 3 10.85 4.18 -11.34
C GLN A 3 10.62 4.85 -9.99
N LEU A 4 9.86 4.17 -9.13
CA LEU A 4 9.63 4.59 -7.76
C LEU A 4 10.97 4.45 -7.02
N ASP A 5 11.76 5.52 -6.99
CA ASP A 5 12.94 5.63 -6.12
C ASP A 5 12.45 5.93 -4.70
N LEU A 6 11.72 4.98 -4.11
CA LEU A 6 11.36 5.05 -2.71
C LEU A 6 12.55 4.49 -1.93
N ASN A 7 13.17 5.34 -1.12
CA ASN A 7 14.12 4.89 -0.14
C ASN A 7 13.40 3.92 0.84
N THR A 8 14.12 2.98 1.44
CA THR A 8 13.56 1.97 2.37
C THR A 8 12.66 2.62 3.42
N ASN A 9 13.04 3.80 3.92
CA ASN A 9 12.27 4.56 4.90
C ASN A 9 10.91 5.05 4.36
N ASP A 10 10.87 5.58 3.15
CA ASP A 10 9.62 6.02 2.52
C ASP A 10 8.72 4.82 2.19
N ALA A 11 9.32 3.70 1.77
CA ALA A 11 8.60 2.46 1.48
C ALA A 11 7.97 1.88 2.76
N GLU A 12 8.71 1.83 3.86
CA GLU A 12 8.18 1.45 5.17
C GLU A 12 7.09 2.42 5.67
N ALA A 13 7.26 3.73 5.45
CA ALA A 13 6.26 4.73 5.81
C ALA A 13 4.96 4.56 5.01
N LEU A 14 5.07 4.29 3.70
CA LEU A 14 3.93 4.05 2.82
C LEU A 14 3.25 2.72 3.14
N LEU A 15 4.02 1.66 3.42
CA LEU A 15 3.52 0.36 3.86
C LEU A 15 2.73 0.48 5.18
N ARG A 16 3.27 1.23 6.14
CA ARG A 16 2.60 1.48 7.41
C ARG A 16 1.32 2.28 7.23
N HIS A 17 1.32 3.25 6.31
CA HIS A 17 0.12 4.02 5.99
C HIS A 17 -0.94 3.14 5.33
N ALA A 18 -0.56 2.31 4.35
CA ALA A 18 -1.47 1.39 3.67
C ALA A 18 -2.15 0.40 4.62
N ASN A 19 -1.41 -0.10 5.62
CA ASN A 19 -1.95 -1.01 6.64
C ASN A 19 -2.79 -0.32 7.72
N SER A 20 -2.53 0.96 8.00
CA SER A 20 -3.25 1.71 9.05
C SER A 20 -4.44 2.50 8.52
N PHE A 21 -4.57 2.63 7.20
CA PHE A 21 -5.67 3.34 6.58
C PHE A 21 -6.90 2.45 6.53
N GLU A 22 -7.96 2.87 7.23
CA GLU A 22 -9.26 2.20 7.18
C GLU A 22 -10.17 3.00 6.24
N PRO A 23 -10.57 2.43 5.09
CA PRO A 23 -11.58 3.05 4.23
C PRO A 23 -12.86 3.29 5.01
N ALA A 24 -13.28 4.54 5.06
CA ALA A 24 -14.55 4.96 5.63
C ALA A 24 -15.29 5.87 4.64
N THR A 25 -15.37 5.43 3.37
CA THR A 25 -16.07 6.19 2.32
C THR A 25 -17.60 6.06 2.45
N GLY A 26 -18.08 5.09 3.23
CA GLY A 26 -19.51 4.88 3.47
C GLY A 26 -20.21 4.11 2.35
N ASP A 27 -19.44 3.62 1.38
CA ASP A 27 -19.87 2.69 0.34
C ASP A 27 -19.06 1.41 0.46
N ALA A 28 -19.72 0.33 0.91
CA ALA A 28 -19.06 -0.95 1.20
C ALA A 28 -18.32 -1.55 -0.01
N ARG A 29 -18.73 -1.22 -1.25
CA ARG A 29 -18.05 -1.69 -2.46
C ARG A 29 -16.77 -0.90 -2.70
N GLU A 30 -16.81 0.41 -2.52
CA GLU A 30 -15.63 1.25 -2.60
C GLU A 30 -14.65 0.96 -1.46
N ASP A 31 -15.14 0.77 -0.24
CA ASP A 31 -14.33 0.38 0.92
C ASP A 31 -13.61 -0.95 0.63
N SER A 32 -14.33 -1.96 0.14
CA SER A 32 -13.74 -3.26 -0.22
C SER A 32 -12.70 -3.14 -1.33
N ARG A 33 -12.98 -2.34 -2.36
CA ARG A 33 -12.06 -2.12 -3.49
C ARG A 33 -10.80 -1.36 -3.04
N LEU A 34 -10.95 -0.38 -2.16
CA LEU A 34 -9.85 0.41 -1.63
C LEU A 34 -8.99 -0.42 -0.69
N SER A 35 -9.59 -1.21 0.20
CA SER A 35 -8.87 -2.18 1.03
C SER A 35 -8.07 -3.17 0.20
N ASP A 36 -8.65 -3.71 -0.88
CA ASP A 36 -7.95 -4.65 -1.76
C ASP A 36 -6.77 -4.00 -2.49
N ALA A 37 -6.96 -2.76 -2.99
CA ALA A 37 -5.89 -1.99 -3.61
C ALA A 37 -4.76 -1.61 -2.63
N LEU A 38 -5.10 -1.29 -1.37
CA LEU A 38 -4.12 -1.00 -0.32
C LEU A 38 -3.32 -2.24 0.06
N ARG A 39 -3.96 -3.42 0.04
CA ARG A 39 -3.29 -4.70 0.26
C ARG A 39 -2.32 -5.04 -0.87
N ASP A 40 -2.75 -4.89 -2.13
CA ASP A 40 -1.89 -5.11 -3.30
C ASP A 40 -0.69 -4.16 -3.31
N LEU A 41 -0.91 -2.89 -2.93
CA LEU A 41 0.16 -1.90 -2.74
C LEU A 41 1.13 -2.31 -1.62
N ALA A 42 0.63 -2.76 -0.48
CA ALA A 42 1.44 -3.25 0.63
C ALA A 42 2.33 -4.44 0.20
N GLU A 43 1.73 -5.44 -0.46
CA GLU A 43 2.47 -6.61 -0.96
C GLU A 43 3.53 -6.23 -1.99
N ALA A 44 3.24 -5.29 -2.89
CA ALA A 44 4.22 -4.80 -3.86
C ALA A 44 5.39 -4.06 -3.20
N ILE A 45 5.11 -3.27 -2.16
CA ILE A 45 6.12 -2.56 -1.38
C ILE A 45 6.97 -3.54 -0.58
N GLU A 46 6.36 -4.55 0.06
CA GLU A 46 7.08 -5.61 0.78
C GLU A 46 7.99 -6.42 -0.15
N GLN A 47 7.53 -6.76 -1.36
CA GLN A 47 8.36 -7.40 -2.38
C GLN A 47 9.51 -6.51 -2.86
N SER A 48 9.30 -5.19 -2.90
CA SER A 48 10.34 -4.24 -3.27
C SER A 48 11.37 -4.01 -2.15
N LEU A 49 10.94 -4.07 -0.89
CA LEU A 49 11.80 -3.95 0.31
C LEU A 49 12.57 -5.24 0.59
N GLY A 50 11.93 -6.38 0.36
CA GLY A 50 12.47 -7.73 0.47
C GLY A 50 12.73 -8.36 -0.89
N GLY A 51 13.69 -7.81 -1.63
CA GLY A 51 14.33 -8.58 -2.72
C GLY A 51 15.05 -9.79 -2.12
N GLY A 52 14.74 -10.98 -2.63
CA GLY A 52 15.21 -12.28 -2.12
C GLY A 52 16.71 -12.53 -2.17
#